data_AF-A0A0F9CDU5-F1
#
_entry.id   AF-A0A0F9CDU5-F1
#
_cell.length_a   1.000
_cell.length_b   1.000
_cell.length_c   1.000
_cell.angle_alpha   90.00
_cell.angle_beta   90.00
_cell.angle_gamma   90.00
#
_symmetry.space_group_name_H-M   'P 1'
#
loop_
_entity.id
_entity.type
_entity.pdbx_description
1 polymer ?
#
loop_
_entity_poly.entity_id
_entity_poly.type
_entity_poly.pdbx_seq_one_letter_code
_entity_poly.pdbx_strand_id
1 'polypeptide(L)' 'MIVKLNLGSGYRKKSGFINLDNRPETYPDLLCDIENGLPYDDGKVDEIQAIDFLEHIH' A
#
# COMPACT_ATOMS: atom_id res chain seq x y z
N MET A 1 8.20 2.93 16.05
CA MET A 1 7.91 1.70 15.27
C MET A 1 8.20 2.03 13.82
N ILE A 2 8.79 1.10 13.06
CA ILE A 2 9.08 1.33 11.64
C ILE A 2 7.84 0.95 10.83
N VAL A 3 7.30 1.87 10.03
CA VAL A 3 6.14 1.67 9.15
C VAL A 3 6.62 1.62 7.71
N LYS A 4 6.35 0.50 7.03
CA LYS A 4 6.69 0.30 5.62
C LYS A 4 5.46 -0.10 4.84
N LEU A 5 5.22 0.56 3.70
CA LEU A 5 4.04 0.32 2.86
C LEU A 5 4.42 -0.28 1.51
N ASN A 6 3.66 -1.28 1.07
CA ASN A 6 3.71 -1.83 -0.28
C ASN A 6 2.39 -1.47 -0.98
N LEU A 7 2.41 -0.43 -1.81
CA LEU A 7 1.23 0.12 -2.48
C LEU A 7 0.88 -0.67 -3.74
N GLY A 8 -0.41 -0.94 -3.93
CA GLY A 8 -0.91 -1.76 -5.04
C GLY A 8 -0.31 -3.16 -5.03
N SER A 9 -0.24 -3.78 -3.85
CA SER A 9 0.47 -5.05 -3.68
C SER A 9 -0.08 -6.16 -4.58
N GLY A 10 -1.35 -6.09 -4.97
CA GLY A 10 -2.06 -7.16 -5.64
C GLY A 10 -1.83 -8.50 -4.93
N TYR A 11 -1.58 -9.55 -5.71
CA TYR A 11 -1.20 -10.86 -5.19
C TYR A 11 0.28 -10.96 -4.74
N ARG A 12 1.08 -9.89 -4.92
CA ARG A 12 2.52 -9.85 -4.63
C ARG A 12 2.79 -9.20 -3.27
N LYS A 13 2.48 -9.93 -2.20
CA LYS A 13 2.76 -9.50 -0.83
C LYS A 13 4.26 -9.49 -0.53
N LYS A 14 4.69 -8.55 0.32
CA LYS A 14 6.07 -8.43 0.80
C LYS A 14 6.12 -8.54 2.32
N SER A 15 6.92 -9.46 2.82
CA SER A 15 7.14 -9.63 4.26
C SER A 15 7.83 -8.39 4.85
N GLY A 16 7.39 -7.98 6.05
CA GLY A 16 7.89 -6.78 6.73
C GLY A 16 7.31 -5.45 6.23
N PHE A 17 6.33 -5.51 5.32
CA PHE A 17 5.56 -4.37 4.81
C PHE A 17 4.09 -4.58 5.13
N ILE A 18 3.36 -3.48 5.34
CA ILE A 18 1.90 -3.47 5.27
C ILE A 18 1.56 -3.46 3.78
N ASN A 19 0.84 -4.48 3.32
CA ASN A 19 0.45 -4.63 1.92
C ASN A 19 -0.92 -3.98 1.69
N LEU A 20 -0.98 -2.95 0.84
CA LEU A 20 -2.17 -2.18 0.52
C LEU A 20 -2.61 -2.45 -0.92
N ASP A 21 -3.90 -2.67 -1.12
CA ASP A 21 -4.54 -2.71 -2.44
C ASP A 21 -6.01 -2.32 -2.25
N ASN A 22 -6.68 -1.85 -3.31
CA ASN A 22 -8.11 -1.53 -3.30
C ASN A 22 -8.99 -2.72 -3.72
N ARG A 23 -8.37 -3.82 -4.19
CA ARG A 23 -9.05 -5.05 -4.58
C ARG A 23 -9.12 -6.05 -3.43
N PRO A 24 -10.31 -6.29 -2.84
CA PRO A 24 -10.46 -7.19 -1.70
C PRO A 24 -10.10 -8.65 -2.02
N GLU A 25 -10.21 -9.08 -3.27
CA GLU A 25 -9.87 -10.45 -3.73
C GLU A 25 -8.37 -10.78 -3.62
N THR A 26 -7.52 -9.77 -3.48
CA THR A 26 -6.06 -9.94 -3.29
C THR A 26 -5.69 -10.16 -1.82
N TYR A 27 -6.67 -10.06 -0.91
CA TYR A 27 -6.53 -10.18 0.54
C TYR A 27 -5.39 -9.30 1.09
N PRO A 28 -5.37 -7.97 0.84
CA PRO A 28 -4.33 -7.09 1.37
C PRO A 28 -4.35 -7.06 2.90
N ASP A 29 -3.25 -6.64 3.52
CA ASP A 29 -3.22 -6.44 4.98
C ASP A 29 -4.09 -5.23 5.36
N LEU A 30 -4.19 -4.25 4.45
CA LEU A 30 -5.05 -3.09 4.56
C LEU A 30 -5.74 -2.85 3.21
N LEU A 31 -7.06 -3.05 3.18
CA LEU A 31 -7.90 -2.69 2.03
C LEU A 31 -8.02 -1.17 1.97
N CYS A 32 -7.40 -0.54 0.97
CA CYS A 32 -7.29 0.91 0.89
C CYS A 32 -7.19 1.36 -0.56
N ASP A 33 -8.08 2.29 -0.94
CA ASP A 33 -7.97 3.06 -2.16
C ASP A 33 -7.24 4.38 -1.86
N ILE A 34 -6.01 4.48 -2.34
CA ILE A 34 -5.10 5.59 -1.98
C ILE A 34 -5.47 6.91 -2.63
N GLU A 35 -6.36 6.92 -3.64
CA GLU A 35 -6.90 8.17 -4.21
C GLU A 35 -7.73 8.94 -3.18
N ASN A 36 -8.25 8.24 -2.17
CA ASN A 36 -8.89 8.84 -1.00
C ASN A 36 -7.90 9.22 0.11
N GLY A 37 -6.60 9.08 -0.15
CA GLY A 37 -5.53 9.33 0.80
C GLY A 37 -5.07 8.08 1.55
N LEU A 38 -3.93 8.22 2.22
CA LEU A 38 -3.33 7.20 3.07
C LEU A 38 -3.77 7.41 4.53
N PRO A 39 -4.12 6.35 5.29
CA PRO A 39 -4.56 6.47 6.69
C PRO A 39 -3.36 6.61 7.65
N TYR A 40 -2.42 7.50 7.32
CA TYR A 40 -1.22 7.78 8.09
C TYR A 40 -1.00 9.28 8.15
N ASP A 41 -0.54 9.81 9.29
CA ASP A 41 -0.17 11.22 9.36
C ASP A 41 1.06 11.51 8.50
N ASP A 42 1.22 12.78 8.12
CA ASP A 42 2.39 13.26 7.39
C ASP A 42 3.70 12.91 8.11
N GLY A 43 4.66 12.38 7.34
CA GLY A 43 5.99 12.03 7.84
C GLY A 43 6.03 10.80 8.77
N LYS A 44 4.98 9.96 8.81
CA LYS A 44 4.94 8.75 9.65
C LYS A 44 5.34 7.45 8.95
N VAL A 45 5.47 7.45 7.63
CA VAL A 45 5.87 6.27 6.86
C VAL A 45 7.37 6.34 6.56
N ASP A 46 8.12 5.31 6.95
CA ASP A 46 9.57 5.26 6.81
C ASP A 46 10.01 4.80 5.41
N GLU A 47 9.23 3.90 4.78
CA GLU A 47 9.56 3.33 3.47
C GLU A 47 8.29 3.02 2.67
N ILE A 48 8.29 3.36 1.38
CA ILE A 48 7.20 3.04 0.45
C ILE A 48 7.78 2.30 -0.75
N GLN A 49 7.17 1.18 -1.10
CA GLN A 49 7.38 0.48 -2.36
C GLN A 49 6.11 0.58 -3.22
N ALA A 50 6.29 0.88 -4.50
CA ALA A 50 5.24 0.89 -5.52
C ALA A 50 5.84 0.33 -6.82
N ILE A 51 5.46 -0.89 -7.21
CA ILE A 51 5.97 -1.60 -8.40
C ILE A 51 4.81 -1.83 -9.34
N ASP A 52 4.94 -1.44 -10.61
CA ASP A 52 3.86 -1.53 -11.63
C ASP A 52 2.56 -0.89 -11.09
N PHE A 53 2.68 0.31 -10.52
CA PHE A 53 1.63 0.96 -9.73
C PHE A 53 1.20 2.33 -10.27
N LEU A 54 2.16 3.19 -10.64
CA LEU A 54 1.87 4.60 -10.93
C LEU A 54 0.93 4.80 -12.13
N GLU A 55 0.91 3.86 -13.07
CA GLU A 55 0.03 3.85 -14.24
C GLU A 55 -1.45 3.63 -13.90
N HIS A 56 -1.76 3.24 -12.65
CA HIS A 56 -3.11 2.98 -12.18
C HIS A 56 -3.72 4.14 -11.40
N ILE A 57 -2.99 5.25 -11.22
CA ILE A 57 -3.48 6.44 -10.52
C ILE A 57 -4.11 7.41 -11.53
N HIS A 58 -5.29 7.94 -11.19
CA HIS A 58 -6.10 8.82 -12.03
C HIS A 58 -6.04 10.31 -11.65
#